data_AF-A0AAW4KP70-F1
#
_entry.id   AF-A0AAW4KP70-F1
#
_cell.length_a   1.000
_cell.length_b   1.000
_cell.length_c   1.000
_cell.angle_alpha   90.00
_cell.angle_beta   90.00
_cell.angle_gamma   90.00
#
_symmetry.space_group_name_H-M   'P 1'
#
loop_
_entity.id
_entity.type
_entity.pdbx_description
1 polymer ?
#
loop_
_entity_poly.entity_id
_entity_poly.type
_entity_poly.pdbx_seq_one_letter_code
_entity_poly.pdbx_strand_id
1 'polypeptide(L)'
;TGVEGMLYMTSQSATDGRMILTATFAQGTNADMAQIQVQNRVSRALPRLPEEVQRLGVVTQKTSPDILMVVHLLSPDQRYDPLYIS
;
A
#
# COMPACT_ATOMS: atom_id res chain seq x y z
N THR A 1 -14.88 -10.48 5.85
CA THR A 1 -14.65 -11.26 4.61
C THR A 1 -15.16 -10.44 3.44
N GLY A 2 -14.41 -10.32 2.34
CA GLY A 2 -14.75 -9.31 1.33
C GLY A 2 -14.17 -9.53 -0.07
N VAL A 3 -13.12 -10.32 -0.21
CA VAL A 3 -12.53 -10.67 -1.50
C VAL A 3 -12.09 -12.13 -1.37
N GLU A 4 -12.20 -12.90 -2.44
CA GLU A 4 -11.82 -14.31 -2.42
C GLU A 4 -10.34 -14.46 -2.04
N GLY A 5 -10.02 -15.41 -1.17
CA GLY A 5 -8.65 -15.64 -0.68
C GLY A 5 -8.14 -14.62 0.35
N MET A 6 -8.95 -13.65 0.80
CA MET A 6 -8.52 -12.69 1.83
C MET A 6 -8.45 -13.33 3.22
N LEU A 7 -7.28 -13.29 3.86
CA LEU A 7 -7.05 -13.80 5.21
C LEU A 7 -7.51 -12.79 6.27
N TYR A 8 -6.98 -11.58 6.21
CA TYR A 8 -7.27 -10.52 7.16
C TYR A 8 -7.05 -9.15 6.54
N MET A 9 -7.49 -8.12 7.25
CA MET A 9 -7.37 -6.74 6.85
C MET A 9 -6.95 -5.93 8.05
N THR A 10 -5.96 -5.05 7.87
CA THR A 10 -5.50 -4.12 8.89
C THR A 10 -5.64 -2.70 8.39
N SER A 11 -6.22 -1.82 9.21
CA SER A 11 -6.32 -0.40 8.92
C SER A 11 -5.42 0.38 9.86
N GLN A 12 -4.65 1.32 9.32
CA GLN A 12 -3.87 2.27 10.08
C GLN A 12 -4.21 3.68 9.62
N SER A 13 -4.67 4.51 10.56
CA SER A 13 -4.97 5.91 10.32
C SER A 13 -3.88 6.77 10.95
N ALA A 14 -3.24 7.59 10.14
CA ALA A 14 -2.28 8.57 10.61
C ALA A 14 -3.00 9.87 11.02
N THR A 15 -2.41 10.61 11.95
CA THR A 15 -2.92 11.89 12.45
C THR A 15 -2.92 13.00 11.40
N ASP A 16 -2.28 12.80 10.25
CA ASP A 16 -2.32 13.69 9.08
C ASP A 16 -3.55 13.46 8.19
N GLY A 17 -4.49 12.60 8.61
CA GLY A 17 -5.72 12.30 7.88
C GLY A 17 -5.56 11.22 6.80
N ARG A 18 -4.38 10.62 6.65
CA ARG A 18 -4.18 9.48 5.76
C ARG A 18 -4.64 8.18 6.43
N MET A 19 -5.36 7.35 5.68
CA MET A 19 -5.70 5.99 6.09
C MET A 19 -5.07 5.00 5.11
N ILE A 20 -4.32 4.04 5.66
CA ILE A 20 -3.78 2.90 4.92
C ILE A 20 -4.59 1.66 5.32
N LEU A 21 -5.12 0.96 4.32
CA LEU A 21 -5.83 -0.30 4.51
C LEU A 21 -5.06 -1.41 3.80
N THR A 22 -4.50 -2.33 4.56
CA THR A 22 -3.76 -3.48 4.03
C THR A 22 -4.66 -4.71 4.08
N ALA A 23 -4.95 -5.28 2.91
CA ALA A 23 -5.66 -6.55 2.79
C ALA A 23 -4.65 -7.66 2.50
N THR A 24 -4.56 -8.64 3.39
CA THR A 24 -3.65 -9.78 3.26
C THR A 24 -4.41 -10.97 2.68
N PHE A 25 -3.81 -11.62 1.69
CA PHE A 25 -4.39 -12.75 0.97
C PHE A 25 -3.62 -14.03 1.25
N ALA A 26 -4.28 -15.18 1.08
CA ALA A 26 -3.70 -16.49 1.25
C ALA A 26 -2.63 -16.75 0.18
N GLN A 27 -1.58 -17.49 0.54
CA GLN A 27 -0.56 -17.92 -0.41
C GLN A 27 -1.20 -18.76 -1.52
N GLY A 28 -0.83 -18.48 -2.77
CA GLY A 28 -1.45 -19.08 -3.96
C GLY A 28 -2.62 -18.28 -4.54
N THR A 29 -3.07 -17.20 -3.88
CA THR A 29 -4.04 -16.26 -4.47
C THR A 29 -3.40 -15.51 -5.64
N ASN A 30 -4.07 -15.47 -6.79
CA ASN A 30 -3.61 -14.67 -7.92
C ASN A 30 -3.69 -13.17 -7.58
N ALA A 31 -2.53 -12.52 -7.49
CA ALA A 31 -2.43 -11.12 -7.11
C ALA A 31 -3.11 -10.16 -8.10
N ASP A 32 -3.11 -10.46 -9.41
CA ASP A 32 -3.81 -9.66 -10.42
C ASP A 32 -5.32 -9.69 -10.22
N MET A 33 -5.86 -10.89 -10.00
CA MET A 33 -7.28 -11.06 -9.73
C MET A 33 -7.69 -10.42 -8.40
N ALA A 34 -6.89 -10.61 -7.35
CA ALA A 34 -7.12 -9.99 -6.05
C ALA A 34 -7.14 -8.45 -6.18
N GLN A 35 -6.19 -7.86 -6.92
CA GLN A 35 -6.18 -6.42 -7.17
C GLN A 35 -7.44 -5.96 -7.91
N ILE A 36 -7.88 -6.65 -8.97
CA ILE A 36 -9.12 -6.30 -9.69
C ILE A 36 -10.33 -6.37 -8.76
N GLN A 37 -10.43 -7.42 -7.94
CA GLN A 37 -11.55 -7.57 -7.01
C GLN A 37 -11.54 -6.49 -5.91
N VAL A 38 -10.36 -6.12 -5.40
CA VAL A 38 -10.20 -4.99 -4.46
C VAL A 38 -10.58 -3.67 -5.12
N GLN A 39 -10.12 -3.40 -6.34
CA GLN A 39 -10.48 -2.20 -7.08
C GLN A 39 -11.99 -2.10 -7.30
N ASN A 40 -12.64 -3.20 -7.70
CA ASN A 40 -14.09 -3.26 -7.87
C ASN A 40 -14.84 -3.04 -6.54
N ARG A 41 -14.27 -3.44 -5.41
CA ARG A 41 -14.82 -3.13 -4.07
C ARG A 41 -14.67 -1.66 -3.74
N VAL A 42 -13.49 -1.06 -3.99
CA VAL A 42 -13.24 0.36 -3.80
C VAL A 42 -14.18 1.20 -4.66
N SER A 43 -14.32 0.91 -5.95
CA SER A 43 -15.22 1.65 -6.85
C SER A 43 -16.68 1.64 -6.39
N ARG A 44 -17.15 0.55 -5.78
CA ARG A 44 -18.51 0.48 -5.20
C ARG A 44 -18.63 1.22 -3.87
N ALA A 45 -17.53 1.39 -3.15
CA ALA A 45 -17.49 2.12 -1.88
C ALA A 45 -17.28 3.63 -2.08
N LEU A 46 -16.64 4.06 -3.19
CA LEU A 46 -16.36 5.47 -3.49
C LEU A 46 -17.58 6.40 -3.31
N PRO A 47 -18.79 6.09 -3.82
CA PRO A 47 -19.94 6.98 -3.68
C PRO A 47 -20.45 7.12 -2.24
N ARG A 48 -20.01 6.23 -1.33
CA ARG A 48 -20.36 6.26 0.10
C ARG A 48 -19.34 7.06 0.92
N LEU A 49 -18.23 7.49 0.31
CA LEU A 49 -17.21 8.30 0.98
C LEU A 49 -17.54 9.79 0.84
N PRO A 50 -17.11 10.63 1.80
CA PRO A 50 -17.23 12.09 1.69
C PRO A 50 -16.58 12.65 0.41
N GLU A 51 -17.10 13.76 -0.11
CA GLU A 51 -16.58 14.37 -1.36
C GLU A 51 -15.10 14.73 -1.27
N GLU A 52 -14.61 15.12 -0.09
CA GLU A 52 -13.20 15.41 0.16
C GLU A 52 -12.30 14.20 -0.12
N VAL A 53 -12.75 13.00 0.28
CA VAL A 53 -12.02 11.74 0.08
C VAL A 53 -12.11 11.30 -1.38
N GLN A 54 -13.27 11.50 -2.02
CA GLN A 54 -13.43 11.20 -3.45
C GLN A 54 -12.51 12.06 -4.32
N ARG A 55 -12.37 13.35 -3.99
CA ARG A 55 -11.50 14.30 -4.70
C ARG A 55 -10.01 13.99 -4.54
N LEU A 56 -9.58 13.53 -3.36
CA LEU A 56 -8.20 13.08 -3.13
C LEU A 56 -7.90 11.74 -3.82
N GLY A 57 -8.93 10.93 -4.07
CA GLY A 57 -8.83 9.64 -4.71
C GLY A 57 -8.40 8.54 -3.73
N VAL A 58 -8.83 7.31 -4.02
CA VAL A 58 -8.41 6.11 -3.30
C VAL A 58 -7.49 5.31 -4.22
N VAL A 59 -6.24 5.13 -3.83
CA VAL A 59 -5.25 4.37 -4.61
C VAL A 59 -5.18 2.95 -4.07
N THR A 60 -5.32 1.96 -4.95
CA THR A 60 -5.07 0.55 -4.61
C THR A 60 -3.75 0.14 -5.23
N GLN A 61 -2.83 -0.36 -4.41
CA GLN A 61 -1.54 -0.86 -4.87
C GLN A 61 -1.33 -2.28 -4.35
N LYS A 62 -0.72 -3.12 -5.18
CA LYS A 62 -0.19 -4.40 -4.73
C LYS A 62 1.07 -4.14 -3.94
N THR A 63 1.10 -4.59 -2.70
CA THR A 63 2.32 -4.54 -1.89
C THR A 63 2.72 -5.97 -1.59
N SER A 64 3.80 -6.42 -2.22
CA SER A 64 4.53 -7.61 -1.75
C SER A 64 5.54 -7.14 -0.70
N PRO A 65 5.65 -7.80 0.45
CA PRO A 65 6.67 -7.47 1.45
C PRO A 65 8.11 -7.79 1.00
N ASP A 66 8.29 -8.34 -0.20
CA ASP A 66 9.59 -8.60 -0.77
C ASP A 66 10.28 -7.28 -1.15
N ILE A 67 11.19 -6.83 -0.28
CA ILE A 67 12.18 -5.82 -0.64
C ILE A 67 13.01 -6.41 -1.79
N LEU A 68 12.72 -6.01 -3.03
CA LEU A 68 13.39 -6.54 -4.22
C LEU A 68 14.90 -6.25 -4.22
N MET A 69 15.33 -5.10 -3.70
CA MET A 69 16.74 -4.71 -3.59
C MET A 69 16.90 -3.51 -2.66
N VAL A 70 17.83 -3.57 -1.70
CA VAL A 70 18.28 -2.40 -0.93
C VAL A 70 19.60 -1.92 -1.52
N VAL A 71 19.61 -0.73 -2.12
CA VAL A 71 20.85 -0.11 -2.60
C VAL A 71 21.45 0.71 -1.46
N HIS A 72 22.48 0.16 -0.82
CA HIS A 72 23.32 0.92 0.11
C HIS A 72 24.45 1.58 -0.69
N LEU A 73 24.37 2.90 -0.87
CA LEU A 73 25.48 3.69 -1.41
C LEU A 73 26.52 3.87 -0.29
N LEU A 74 27.64 3.15 -0.39
CA LEU A 74 28.80 3.37 0.48
C LEU A 74 29.85 4.14 -0.32
N SER A 75 30.32 5.29 0.21
CA SER A 75 31.46 5.98 -0.38
C SER A 75 32.73 5.19 -0.05
N PRO A 76 33.51 4.71 -1.05
CA PRO A 76 34.74 3.97 -0.78
C PRO A 76 35.81 4.80 -0.03
N ASP A 77 35.67 6.13 -0.03
CA ASP A 77 36.75 7.06 0.32
C ASP A 77 36.50 7.85 1.61
N GLN A 78 35.47 7.50 2.41
CA GLN A 78 35.04 8.24 3.63
C GLN A 78 34.87 9.77 3.43
N ARG A 79 34.69 10.22 2.18
CA ARG A 79 34.76 11.65 1.86
C ARG A 79 33.51 12.43 2.22
N TYR A 80 32.38 11.74 2.40
CA TYR A 80 31.09 12.35 2.71
C TYR A 80 30.47 11.64 3.91
N ASP A 81 30.29 12.40 4.99
CA ASP A 81 29.56 12.01 6.18
C ASP A 81 28.08 11.75 5.81
N PRO A 82 27.44 10.67 6.29
CA PRO A 82 25.99 10.45 6.14
C PRO A 82 25.13 11.64 6.62
N LEU A 83 25.69 12.59 7.39
CA LEU A 83 25.03 13.84 7.75
C LEU A 83 24.85 14.86 6.61
N TYR A 84 25.48 14.68 5.44
CA TYR A 84 25.37 15.63 4.32
C TYR A 84 24.09 15.45 3.49
N ILE A 85 23.35 14.35 3.69
CA ILE A 85 22.14 14.01 2.91
C ILE A 85 20.90 13.87 3.81
N SER A 86 20.87 14.56 4.96
CA SER A 86 19.61 14.85 5.67
C SER A 86 19.11 16.24 5.28
#